data_AF-A0A6G0HGQ9-F1
#
_entry.id   AF-A0A6G0HGQ9-F1
#
_cell.length_a   1.000
_cell.length_b   1.000
_cell.length_c   1.000
_cell.angle_alpha   90.00
_cell.angle_beta   90.00
_cell.angle_gamma   90.00
#
_symmetry.space_group_name_H-M   'P 1'
#
loop_
_entity.id
_entity.type
_entity.pdbx_description
1 polymer ?
#
loop_
_entity_poly.entity_id
_entity_poly.type
_entity_poly.pdbx_seq_one_letter_code
_entity_poly.pdbx_strand_id
1 'polypeptide(L)'
;MLRLIQRLKGDLETLIRKEESLKKEINESRSDGDENLEKARGNIAELEEALKRAKQDLAGQIREHQELMNLKLALDIEIATYHKLLEGEEQRMSHLMRNGDVHQPEEEPDPEPSIIPATITNIPETTVSYPAVYPASKKRLLIKVEVQEGKVVSEISHYTEE
;
A
#
# COMPACT_ATOMS: atom_id res chain seq x y z
N MET A 1 -82.84 -37.54 0.03
CA MET A 1 -81.93 -37.77 1.17
C MET A 1 -80.62 -38.44 0.75
N LEU A 2 -80.66 -39.60 0.06
CA LEU A 2 -79.45 -40.35 -0.39
C LEU A 2 -78.44 -39.54 -1.24
N ARG A 3 -78.90 -38.73 -2.20
CA ARG A 3 -78.02 -37.90 -3.04
C ARG A 3 -77.22 -36.86 -2.25
N LEU A 4 -77.81 -36.29 -1.19
CA LEU A 4 -77.14 -35.32 -0.33
C LEU A 4 -76.03 -36.00 0.49
N ILE A 5 -76.32 -37.19 1.03
CA ILE A 5 -75.34 -37.98 1.78
C ILE A 5 -74.15 -38.37 0.88
N GLN A 6 -74.40 -38.80 -0.36
CA GLN A 6 -73.34 -39.11 -1.31
C GLN A 6 -72.48 -37.90 -1.66
N ARG A 7 -73.08 -36.73 -1.87
CA ARG A 7 -72.35 -35.48 -2.12
C ARG A 7 -71.46 -35.11 -0.94
N LEU A 8 -72.01 -35.10 0.28
CA LEU A 8 -71.25 -34.77 1.49
C LEU A 8 -70.09 -35.75 1.75
N LYS A 9 -70.26 -37.04 1.43
CA LYS A 9 -69.16 -38.02 1.49
C LYS A 9 -68.06 -37.71 0.49
N GLY A 10 -68.41 -37.38 -0.75
CA GLY A 10 -67.43 -36.96 -1.76
C GLY A 10 -66.69 -35.68 -1.33
N ASP A 11 -67.42 -34.68 -0.85
CA ASP A 11 -66.83 -33.43 -0.34
C ASP A 11 -65.86 -33.71 0.82
N LEU A 12 -66.22 -34.59 1.77
CA LEU A 12 -65.35 -35.02 2.87
C LEU A 12 -64.07 -35.70 2.36
N GLU A 13 -64.18 -36.65 1.43
CA GLU A 13 -63.02 -37.34 0.84
C GLU A 13 -62.10 -36.35 0.11
N THR A 14 -62.65 -35.36 -0.59
CA THR A 14 -61.83 -34.34 -1.26
C THR A 14 -61.11 -33.44 -0.27
N LEU A 15 -61.76 -33.08 0.84
CA LEU A 15 -61.15 -32.30 1.92
C LEU A 15 -60.02 -33.07 2.62
N ILE A 16 -60.20 -34.36 2.88
CA ILE A 16 -59.15 -35.22 3.46
C ILE A 16 -57.93 -35.27 2.55
N ARG A 17 -58.11 -35.52 1.25
CA ARG A 17 -56.99 -35.52 0.29
C ARG A 17 -56.29 -34.17 0.22
N LYS A 18 -57.05 -33.07 0.31
CA LYS A 18 -56.48 -31.72 0.32
C LYS A 18 -55.67 -31.48 1.59
N GLU A 19 -56.17 -31.92 2.75
CA GLU A 19 -55.44 -31.84 4.02
C GLU A 19 -54.12 -32.61 3.96
N GLU A 20 -54.15 -33.85 3.47
CA GLU A 20 -52.95 -34.68 3.30
C GLU A 20 -51.94 -34.03 2.35
N SER A 21 -52.40 -33.49 1.22
CA SER A 21 -51.54 -32.78 0.27
C SER A 21 -50.90 -31.54 0.90
N LEU A 22 -51.66 -30.73 1.64
CA LEU A 22 -51.12 -29.54 2.31
C LEU A 22 -50.13 -29.91 3.41
N LYS A 23 -50.40 -30.97 4.19
CA LYS A 23 -49.46 -31.46 5.20
C LYS A 23 -48.15 -31.93 4.57
N LYS A 24 -48.22 -32.61 3.42
CA LYS A 24 -47.05 -33.03 2.66
C LYS A 24 -46.24 -31.82 2.20
N GLU A 25 -46.88 -30.84 1.56
CA GLU A 25 -46.24 -29.62 1.06
C GLU A 25 -45.59 -28.79 2.17
N ILE A 26 -46.24 -28.69 3.34
CA ILE A 26 -45.66 -28.03 4.52
C ILE A 26 -44.38 -28.74 4.99
N ASN A 27 -44.38 -30.07 5.02
CA ASN A 27 -43.22 -30.84 5.47
C ASN A 27 -42.06 -30.74 4.47
N GLU A 28 -42.35 -30.83 3.18
CA GLU A 28 -41.35 -30.65 2.11
C GLU A 28 -40.74 -29.25 2.18
N SER A 29 -41.56 -28.20 2.25
CA SER A 29 -41.08 -26.82 2.38
C SER A 29 -40.24 -26.57 3.64
N ARG A 30 -40.58 -27.21 4.76
CA ARG A 30 -39.77 -27.15 5.99
C ARG A 30 -38.41 -27.84 5.81
N SER A 31 -38.41 -29.05 5.26
CA SER A 31 -37.17 -29.81 5.01
C SER A 31 -36.23 -29.03 4.09
N ASP A 32 -36.76 -28.49 2.99
CA ASP A 32 -35.99 -27.69 2.04
C ASP A 32 -35.43 -26.41 2.70
N GLY A 33 -36.23 -25.77 3.56
CA GLY A 33 -35.82 -24.61 4.34
C GLY A 33 -34.68 -24.93 5.30
N ASP A 34 -34.79 -26.03 6.04
CA ASP A 34 -33.77 -26.48 6.99
C ASP A 34 -32.45 -26.84 6.28
N GLU A 35 -32.51 -27.54 5.14
CA GLU A 35 -31.33 -27.83 4.32
C GLU A 35 -30.65 -26.57 3.79
N ASN A 36 -31.44 -25.59 3.32
CA ASN A 36 -30.91 -24.34 2.81
C ASN A 36 -30.26 -23.50 3.93
N LEU A 37 -30.85 -23.49 5.12
CA LEU A 37 -30.26 -22.83 6.29
C LEU A 37 -28.96 -23.49 6.70
N GLU A 38 -28.88 -24.81 6.69
CA GLU A 38 -27.65 -25.53 7.03
C GLU A 38 -26.53 -25.25 6.03
N LYS A 39 -26.85 -25.27 4.72
CA LYS A 39 -25.89 -24.88 3.67
C LYS A 39 -25.40 -23.44 3.85
N ALA A 40 -26.31 -22.50 4.14
CA ALA A 40 -25.95 -21.10 4.36
C ALA A 40 -25.03 -20.93 5.58
N ARG A 41 -25.32 -21.65 6.68
CA ARG A 41 -24.45 -21.67 7.88
C ARG A 41 -23.08 -22.25 7.58
N GLY A 42 -23.00 -23.34 6.81
CA GLY A 42 -21.75 -23.92 6.34
C GLY A 42 -20.91 -22.91 5.56
N ASN A 43 -21.52 -22.25 4.57
CA ASN A 43 -20.84 -21.22 3.76
C ASN A 43 -20.33 -20.05 4.62
N ILE A 44 -21.10 -19.62 5.63
CA ILE A 44 -20.66 -18.56 6.54
C ILE A 44 -19.43 -19.02 7.33
N ALA A 45 -19.44 -20.23 7.88
CA ALA A 45 -18.30 -20.76 8.64
C ALA A 45 -17.04 -20.88 7.78
N GLU A 46 -17.16 -21.34 6.53
CA GLU A 46 -16.05 -21.41 5.58
C GLU A 46 -15.47 -20.02 5.27
N LEU A 47 -16.34 -19.02 5.06
CA LEU A 47 -15.92 -17.64 4.80
C LEU A 47 -15.24 -17.00 6.02
N GLU A 48 -15.75 -17.26 7.23
CA GLU A 48 -15.13 -16.78 8.47
C GLU A 48 -13.73 -17.39 8.67
N GLU A 49 -13.57 -18.68 8.35
CA GLU A 49 -12.27 -19.34 8.43
C GLU A 49 -11.30 -18.79 7.37
N ALA A 50 -11.75 -18.63 6.13
CA ALA A 50 -10.96 -18.03 5.06
C ALA A 50 -10.50 -16.61 5.43
N LEU A 51 -11.41 -15.79 6.00
CA LEU A 51 -11.09 -14.46 6.49
C LEU A 51 -10.05 -14.50 7.61
N LYS A 52 -10.16 -15.44 8.55
CA LYS A 52 -9.19 -15.61 9.63
C LYS A 52 -7.80 -15.95 9.09
N ARG A 53 -7.70 -16.86 8.12
CA ARG A 53 -6.43 -17.21 7.46
C ARG A 53 -5.84 -16.00 6.74
N ALA A 54 -6.63 -15.30 5.93
CA ALA A 54 -6.18 -14.10 5.21
C ALA A 54 -5.66 -13.00 6.15
N LYS A 55 -6.28 -12.81 7.33
CA LYS A 55 -5.79 -11.88 8.36
C LYS A 55 -4.45 -12.30 8.94
N GLN A 56 -4.24 -13.61 9.16
CA GLN A 56 -2.96 -14.14 9.64
C GLN A 56 -1.86 -13.96 8.60
N ASP A 57 -2.16 -14.25 7.33
CA ASP A 57 -1.22 -14.08 6.22
C ASP A 57 -0.80 -12.61 6.07
N LEU A 58 -1.77 -11.68 6.12
CA LEU A 58 -1.49 -10.24 6.08
C LEU A 58 -0.61 -9.80 7.25
N ALA A 59 -0.85 -10.30 8.46
CA ALA A 59 0.00 -10.02 9.61
C ALA A 59 1.44 -10.55 9.43
N GLY A 60 1.60 -11.69 8.75
CA GLY A 60 2.90 -12.22 8.32
C GLY A 60 3.59 -11.27 7.35
N GLN A 61 2.91 -10.88 6.27
CA GLN A 61 3.43 -9.95 5.26
C GLN A 61 3.86 -8.61 5.84
N ILE A 62 3.11 -8.07 6.81
CA ILE A 62 3.47 -6.82 7.47
C ILE A 62 4.80 -6.96 8.22
N ARG A 63 5.03 -8.10 8.89
CA ARG A 63 6.30 -8.36 9.59
C ARG A 63 7.46 -8.47 8.61
N GLU A 64 7.31 -9.28 7.56
CA GLU A 64 8.33 -9.44 6.51
C GLU A 64 8.65 -8.11 5.82
N HIS A 65 7.62 -7.33 5.51
CA HIS A 65 7.79 -5.99 4.94
C HIS A 65 8.57 -5.06 5.88
N GLN A 66 8.29 -5.11 7.19
CA GLN A 66 9.03 -4.29 8.16
C GLN A 66 10.50 -4.73 8.28
N GLU A 67 10.77 -6.03 8.24
CA GLU A 67 12.15 -6.56 8.23
C GLU A 67 12.91 -6.09 6.99
N LEU A 68 12.27 -6.17 5.81
CA LEU A 68 12.83 -5.68 4.56
C LEU A 68 13.09 -4.17 4.60
N MET A 69 12.16 -3.39 5.16
CA MET A 69 12.33 -1.95 5.33
C MET A 69 13.53 -1.63 6.24
N ASN A 70 13.68 -2.37 7.34
CA ASN A 70 14.82 -2.20 8.24
C ASN A 70 16.15 -2.47 7.51
N LEU A 71 16.21 -3.53 6.70
CA LEU A 71 17.39 -3.83 5.87
C LEU A 71 17.67 -2.70 4.87
N LYS A 72 16.64 -2.18 4.20
CA LYS A 72 16.78 -1.06 3.25
C LYS A 72 17.36 0.18 3.94
N LEU A 73 16.89 0.51 5.14
CA LEU A 73 17.40 1.65 5.90
C LEU A 73 18.85 1.45 6.33
N ALA A 74 19.24 0.23 6.72
CA ALA A 74 20.65 -0.08 7.02
C ALA A 74 21.53 0.13 5.78
N LEU A 75 21.09 -0.33 4.61
CA LEU A 75 21.81 -0.13 3.35
C LEU A 75 21.91 1.34 2.95
N ASP A 76 20.87 2.15 3.16
CA ASP A 76 20.96 3.60 2.92
C ASP A 76 22.05 4.25 3.78
N ILE A 77 22.17 3.83 5.05
CA ILE A 77 23.20 4.33 5.97
C ILE A 77 24.59 3.90 5.48
N GLU A 78 24.75 2.65 5.06
CA GLU A 78 26.01 2.14 4.51
C GLU A 78 26.42 2.93 3.27
N ILE A 79 25.52 3.12 2.31
CA ILE A 79 25.79 3.90 1.08
C ILE A 79 26.18 5.34 1.42
N ALA A 80 25.46 6.01 2.32
CA ALA A 80 25.80 7.36 2.74
C ALA A 80 27.19 7.43 3.39
N THR A 81 27.54 6.42 4.18
CA THR A 81 28.87 6.30 4.79
C THR A 81 29.95 6.10 3.74
N TYR A 82 29.73 5.21 2.77
CA TYR A 82 30.68 4.98 1.67
C TYR A 82 30.87 6.24 0.81
N HIS A 83 29.81 6.97 0.47
CA HIS A 83 29.93 8.25 -0.21
C HIS A 83 30.78 9.24 0.57
N LYS A 84 30.60 9.34 1.90
CA LYS A 84 31.38 10.28 2.71
C LYS A 84 32.87 9.93 2.77
N LEU A 85 33.21 8.63 2.82
CA LEU A 85 34.60 8.19 2.78
C LEU A 85 35.24 8.53 1.42
N LEU A 86 34.53 8.30 0.32
CA LEU A 86 35.01 8.63 -1.02
C LEU A 86 35.22 10.13 -1.21
N GLU A 87 34.29 10.97 -0.76
CA GLU A 87 34.45 12.43 -0.78
C GLU A 87 35.72 12.87 -0.03
N GLY A 88 36.01 12.26 1.13
CA GLY A 88 37.22 12.56 1.90
C GLY A 88 38.51 12.16 1.18
N GLU A 89 38.50 11.03 0.49
CA GLU A 89 39.62 10.56 -0.33
C GLU A 89 39.87 11.48 -1.54
N GLU A 90 38.82 11.87 -2.27
CA GLU A 90 38.91 12.81 -3.38
C GLU A 90 39.48 14.16 -2.95
N GLN A 91 39.06 14.68 -1.78
CA GLN A 91 39.61 15.91 -1.22
C GLN A 91 41.11 15.78 -0.92
N ARG A 92 41.54 14.68 -0.29
CA ARG A 92 42.96 14.45 0.02
C ARG A 92 43.80 14.38 -1.25
N MET A 93 43.33 13.69 -2.28
CA MET A 93 44.02 13.62 -3.57
C MET A 93 44.07 14.99 -4.26
N SER A 94 42.97 15.74 -4.27
CA SER A 94 42.93 17.11 -4.82
C SER A 94 43.92 18.05 -4.13
N HIS A 95 43.99 17.99 -2.80
CA HIS A 95 44.99 18.74 -2.03
C HIS A 95 46.43 18.33 -2.36
N LEU A 96 46.69 17.03 -2.53
CA LEU A 96 48.01 16.54 -2.89
C LEU A 96 48.42 16.95 -4.31
N MET A 97 47.49 16.90 -5.27
CA MET A 97 47.72 17.34 -6.65
C MET A 97 47.99 18.85 -6.70
N ARG A 98 47.20 19.66 -5.98
CA ARG A 98 47.40 21.13 -5.91
C ARG A 98 48.71 21.53 -5.23
N ASN A 99 49.19 20.74 -4.26
CA ASN A 99 50.46 20.99 -3.59
C ASN A 99 51.66 20.36 -4.32
N GLY A 100 51.41 19.52 -5.34
CA GLY A 100 52.42 18.92 -6.21
C GLY A 100 52.90 19.86 -7.33
N ASP A 101 52.10 20.87 -7.66
CA ASP A 101 52.46 21.96 -8.58
C ASP A 101 53.16 23.10 -7.82
N VAL A 102 54.27 22.80 -7.14
CA VAL A 102 55.31 23.83 -6.88
C VAL A 102 56.20 23.86 -8.11
N HIS A 103 55.66 24.37 -9.21
CA HIS A 103 56.51 24.99 -10.23
C HIS A 103 56.79 26.41 -9.74
N GLN A 104 58.06 26.71 -9.48
CA GLN A 104 58.52 28.06 -9.22
C GLN A 104 58.03 28.97 -10.36
N PRO A 105 57.41 30.13 -10.09
CA PRO A 105 57.37 31.16 -11.11
C PRO A 105 58.80 31.69 -11.22
N GLU A 106 59.51 31.30 -12.28
CA GLU A 106 60.64 32.09 -12.75
C GLU A 106 60.15 33.53 -12.98
N GLU A 107 60.86 34.51 -12.42
CA GLU A 107 60.56 35.93 -12.58
C GLU A 107 60.68 36.32 -14.07
N GLU A 108 59.56 36.57 -14.74
CA GLU A 108 59.57 37.32 -16.00
C GLU A 108 59.57 38.84 -15.71
N PRO A 109 60.44 39.64 -16.37
CA PRO A 109 60.46 41.09 -16.22
C PRO A 109 59.27 41.77 -16.93
N ASP A 110 58.84 42.90 -16.36
CA ASP A 110 57.64 43.71 -16.66
C ASP A 110 57.29 43.96 -18.14
N PRO A 111 55.99 44.20 -18.47
CA PRO A 111 55.45 44.14 -19.83
C PRO A 111 55.58 45.47 -20.61
N GLU A 112 55.86 45.38 -21.92
CA GLU A 112 55.64 46.48 -22.85
C GLU A 112 54.15 46.61 -23.25
N PRO A 113 53.59 47.83 -23.34
CA PRO A 113 52.19 48.01 -23.68
C PRO A 113 52.00 47.92 -25.20
N SER A 114 51.42 46.81 -25.68
CA SER A 114 50.92 46.71 -27.05
C SER A 114 49.39 46.79 -27.09
N ILE A 115 48.91 47.97 -27.50
CA ILE A 115 47.58 48.24 -28.05
C ILE A 115 47.36 47.25 -29.20
N ILE A 116 46.27 46.45 -29.24
CA ILE A 116 45.09 46.45 -30.18
C ILE A 116 44.06 45.34 -29.76
N PRO A 117 42.84 45.22 -30.34
CA PRO A 117 41.55 45.39 -29.65
C PRO A 117 40.76 44.08 -29.37
N ALA A 118 39.75 44.21 -28.50
CA ALA A 118 38.83 43.14 -28.09
C ALA A 118 38.25 42.34 -29.26
N THR A 119 38.56 41.04 -29.30
CA THR A 119 37.84 40.06 -30.10
C THR A 119 36.84 39.34 -29.18
N ILE A 120 35.56 39.57 -29.45
CA ILE A 120 34.43 38.91 -28.80
C ILE A 120 34.46 37.45 -29.24
N THR A 121 34.86 36.55 -28.35
CA THR A 121 34.61 35.12 -28.51
C THR A 121 33.52 34.72 -27.52
N ASN A 122 32.30 34.71 -28.02
CA ASN A 122 31.17 34.09 -27.35
C ASN A 122 31.47 32.61 -27.13
N ILE A 123 31.60 32.19 -25.88
CA ILE A 123 31.50 30.78 -25.48
C ILE A 123 30.25 30.68 -24.61
N PRO A 124 29.23 29.88 -24.98
CA PRO A 124 28.08 29.69 -24.12
C PRO A 124 28.48 28.75 -22.98
N GLU A 125 28.52 29.27 -21.75
CA GLU A 125 28.53 28.45 -20.54
C GLU A 125 27.26 27.59 -20.52
N THR A 126 27.40 26.29 -20.78
CA THR A 126 26.32 25.34 -20.52
C THR A 126 26.37 24.98 -19.04
N THR A 127 25.77 25.84 -18.22
CA THR A 127 25.44 25.50 -16.83
C THR A 127 24.38 24.40 -16.86
N VAL A 128 24.80 23.14 -16.66
CA VAL A 128 23.87 22.06 -16.34
C VAL A 128 23.34 22.30 -14.93
N SER A 129 22.14 22.87 -14.87
CA SER A 129 21.38 23.05 -13.64
C SER A 129 20.87 21.70 -13.14
N TYR A 130 21.53 21.12 -12.15
CA TYR A 130 20.93 20.01 -11.39
C TYR A 130 19.75 20.56 -10.58
N PRO A 131 18.58 19.90 -10.60
CA PRO A 131 17.43 20.36 -9.82
C PRO A 131 17.76 20.24 -8.33
N ALA A 132 17.44 21.30 -7.58
CA ALA A 132 17.57 21.35 -6.14
C ALA A 132 16.90 20.11 -5.50
N VAL A 133 17.65 19.40 -4.67
CA VAL A 133 17.11 18.36 -3.80
C VAL A 133 16.18 19.05 -2.80
N TYR A 134 14.87 18.97 -3.04
CA TYR A 134 13.89 19.49 -2.11
C TYR A 134 14.01 18.73 -0.78
N PRO A 135 14.08 19.42 0.37
CA PRO A 135 13.88 18.76 1.65
C PRO A 135 12.38 18.46 1.77
N ALA A 136 11.96 17.24 1.44
CA ALA A 136 10.62 16.79 1.77
C ALA A 136 10.55 16.56 3.28
N SER A 137 10.03 17.55 4.03
CA SER A 137 9.65 17.38 5.43
C SER A 137 8.68 16.20 5.54
N LYS A 138 9.16 15.06 6.05
CA LYS A 138 8.34 13.84 6.21
C LYS A 138 7.40 14.02 7.41
N LYS A 139 6.27 14.72 7.23
CA LYS A 139 5.19 14.76 8.23
C LYS A 139 4.52 13.38 8.29
N ARG A 140 4.39 12.80 9.49
CA ARG A 140 3.69 11.51 9.68
C ARG A 140 2.19 11.76 9.72
N LEU A 141 1.44 11.05 8.88
CA LEU A 141 -0.03 11.06 8.85
C LEU A 141 -0.56 9.97 9.77
N LEU A 142 -1.27 10.36 10.82
CA LEU A 142 -1.99 9.42 11.67
C LEU A 142 -3.44 9.32 11.19
N ILE A 143 -3.87 8.10 10.90
CA ILE A 143 -5.24 7.76 10.56
C ILE A 143 -5.81 6.94 11.70
N LYS A 144 -6.87 7.44 12.33
CA LYS A 144 -7.62 6.71 13.36
C LYS A 144 -8.99 6.34 12.80
N VAL A 145 -9.25 5.03 12.71
CA VAL A 145 -10.51 4.46 12.22
C VAL A 145 -11.23 3.76 13.36
N GLU A 146 -12.48 4.13 13.62
CA GLU A 146 -13.33 3.46 14.60
C GLU A 146 -14.36 2.57 13.89
N VAL A 147 -14.48 1.32 14.34
CA VAL A 147 -15.38 0.31 13.76
C VAL A 147 -16.28 -0.25 14.85
N GLN A 148 -17.60 -0.18 14.63
CA GLN A 148 -18.61 -0.87 15.45
C GLN A 148 -19.48 -1.75 14.56
N GLU A 149 -19.78 -2.96 15.03
CA GLU A 149 -20.61 -3.95 14.30
C GLU A 149 -20.16 -4.19 12.85
N GLY A 150 -18.85 -4.08 12.60
CA GLY A 150 -18.26 -4.27 11.27
C GLY A 150 -18.43 -3.09 10.30
N LYS A 151 -18.99 -1.95 10.74
CA LYS A 151 -19.07 -0.71 9.96
C LYS A 151 -18.11 0.34 10.50
N VAL A 152 -17.44 1.05 9.58
CA VAL A 152 -16.61 2.21 9.92
C VAL A 152 -17.54 3.35 10.35
N VAL A 153 -17.36 3.83 11.58
CA VAL A 153 -18.23 4.84 12.21
C VAL A 153 -17.56 6.20 12.28
N SER A 154 -16.23 6.26 12.30
CA SER A 154 -15.49 7.51 12.21
C SER A 154 -14.08 7.32 11.62
N GLU A 155 -13.61 8.32 10.89
CA GLU A 155 -12.26 8.38 10.34
C GLU A 155 -11.72 9.80 10.51
N ILE A 156 -10.58 9.94 11.20
CA ILE A 156 -9.92 11.22 11.39
C ILE A 156 -8.47 11.10 10.94
N SER A 157 -8.06 12.02 10.08
CA SER A 157 -6.69 12.16 9.59
C SER A 157 -6.08 13.46 10.11
N HIS A 158 -4.92 13.36 10.74
CA HIS A 158 -4.15 14.54 11.13
C HIS A 158 -2.66 14.33 10.89
N TYR A 159 -2.00 15.42 10.52
CA TYR A 159 -0.55 15.48 10.40
C TYR A 159 0.05 15.82 11.76
N THR A 160 1.15 15.17 12.11
CA THR A 160 1.94 15.54 13.29
C THR A 160 2.85 16.71 12.96
N GLU A 161 2.86 17.73 13.83
CA GLU A 161 3.87 18.80 13.87
C GLU A 161 4.80 18.53 15.06
N GLU A 162 6.10 18.78 14.88
CA GLU A 162 7.15 18.59 15.90
C GLU A 162 6.97 19.52 17.10
#